data_AF-A0A0Q1FPP8-F1
#
_entry.id   AF-A0A0Q1FPP8-F1
#
_cell.length_a   1.000
_cell.length_b   1.000
_cell.length_c   1.000
_cell.angle_alpha   90.00
_cell.angle_beta   90.00
_cell.angle_gamma   90.00
#
_symmetry.space_group_name_H-M   'P 1'
#
loop_
_entity.id
_entity.type
_entity.pdbx_description
1 polymer ?
#
loop_
_entity_poly.entity_id
_entity_poly.type
_entity_poly.pdbx_seq_one_letter_code
_entity_poly.pdbx_strand_id
1 'polypeptide(L)'
;MRDEILLMDNNKLTVFLAVYFILIILTCLPAASISSDEATGKQEVGKETRQQNNPYINAEISIRIISSVNKTFGYDILINGKPLVHQPSIPALSGNEGFSAKDKAQKVAEFVVKKIRKNEMPPTVTIDDLNNMGVLK
;
A
#
# COMPACT_ATOMS: atom_id res chain seq x y z
N MET A 1 -38.05 -15.16 -3.77
CA MET A 1 -36.67 -15.37 -4.29
C MET A 1 -35.62 -14.47 -3.59
N ARG A 2 -35.94 -13.85 -2.44
CA ARG A 2 -34.95 -13.22 -1.54
C ARG A 2 -34.83 -13.96 -0.21
N ASP A 3 -35.78 -14.84 0.07
CA ASP A 3 -35.94 -15.46 1.39
C ASP A 3 -35.28 -16.85 1.49
N GLU A 4 -34.87 -17.45 0.36
CA GLU A 4 -34.14 -18.74 0.33
C GLU A 4 -32.63 -18.59 0.51
N ILE A 5 -32.08 -17.39 0.32
CA ILE A 5 -30.62 -17.13 0.47
C ILE A 5 -30.23 -17.07 1.96
N LEU A 6 -31.19 -16.82 2.86
CA LEU A 6 -30.93 -16.60 4.28
C LEU A 6 -30.79 -17.90 5.12
N LEU A 7 -31.04 -19.06 4.53
CA LEU A 7 -31.05 -20.35 5.26
C LEU A 7 -30.20 -21.42 4.56
N MET A 8 -29.04 -21.01 4.05
CA MET A 8 -28.08 -21.94 3.46
C MET A 8 -26.83 -22.01 4.35
N ASP A 9 -26.55 -23.19 4.90
CA ASP A 9 -25.40 -23.44 5.79
C ASP A 9 -24.10 -22.90 5.18
N ASN A 10 -23.25 -22.32 6.03
CA ASN A 10 -22.04 -21.57 5.65
C ASN A 10 -21.09 -22.36 4.71
N ASN A 11 -21.09 -23.69 4.81
CA ASN A 11 -20.30 -24.56 3.94
C ASN A 11 -20.90 -24.69 2.53
N LYS A 12 -22.23 -24.74 2.40
CA LYS A 12 -22.93 -24.82 1.11
C LYS A 12 -22.89 -23.50 0.36
N LEU A 13 -23.00 -22.38 1.09
CA LEU A 13 -22.84 -21.04 0.49
C LEU A 13 -21.41 -20.84 -0.04
N THR A 14 -20.40 -21.30 0.71
CA THR A 14 -18.99 -21.26 0.27
C THR A 14 -18.76 -22.12 -0.98
N VAL A 15 -19.35 -23.32 -1.04
CA VAL A 15 -19.27 -24.18 -2.24
C VAL A 15 -19.99 -23.53 -3.43
N PHE A 16 -21.15 -22.90 -3.23
CA PHE A 16 -21.90 -22.24 -4.30
C PHE A 16 -21.16 -21.02 -4.87
N LEU A 17 -20.53 -20.22 -4.00
CA LEU A 17 -19.69 -19.10 -4.40
C LEU A 17 -18.41 -19.57 -5.12
N ALA A 18 -17.81 -20.68 -4.70
CA ALA A 18 -16.65 -21.26 -5.36
C ALA A 18 -16.97 -21.79 -6.77
N VAL A 19 -18.13 -22.44 -6.97
CA VAL A 19 -18.58 -22.89 -8.29
C VAL A 19 -18.88 -21.70 -9.21
N TYR A 20 -19.47 -20.62 -8.69
CA TYR A 20 -19.71 -19.40 -9.47
C TYR A 20 -18.41 -18.70 -9.90
N PHE A 21 -17.39 -18.68 -9.04
CA PHE A 21 -16.07 -18.13 -9.37
C PHE A 21 -15.34 -18.96 -10.45
N ILE A 22 -15.52 -20.30 -10.44
CA ILE A 22 -14.96 -21.22 -11.44
C ILE A 22 -15.66 -21.06 -12.82
N LEU A 23 -16.90 -20.57 -12.88
CA LEU A 23 -17.60 -20.34 -14.14
C LEU A 23 -17.19 -19.02 -14.84
N ILE A 24 -16.60 -18.06 -14.12
CA ILE A 24 -16.20 -16.74 -14.66
C ILE A 24 -14.84 -16.79 -15.39
N ILE A 25 -14.02 -17.81 -15.15
CA ILE A 25 -12.68 -17.96 -15.76
C ILE A 25 -12.68 -18.54 -17.19
N LEU A 26 -13.82 -18.94 -17.74
CA LEU A 26 -13.88 -19.59 -19.07
C LEU A 26 -14.29 -18.65 -20.22
N THR A 27 -14.56 -17.37 -19.96
CA THR A 27 -14.91 -16.39 -20.99
C THR A 27 -13.87 -15.28 -21.12
N CYS A 28 -12.66 -15.62 -21.54
CA CYS A 28 -11.78 -14.62 -22.16
C CYS A 28 -10.79 -15.30 -23.11
N LEU A 29 -11.22 -15.51 -24.35
CA LEU A 29 -10.32 -15.80 -25.46
C LEU A 29 -10.28 -14.54 -26.35
N PRO A 30 -9.28 -13.67 -26.23
CA PRO A 30 -9.00 -12.68 -27.26
C PRO A 30 -8.07 -13.30 -28.31
N ALA A 31 -8.62 -13.62 -29.48
CA ALA A 31 -7.84 -13.81 -30.69
C ALA A 31 -7.47 -12.43 -31.24
N ALA A 32 -6.20 -12.03 -31.15
CA ALA A 32 -5.66 -10.93 -31.94
C ALA A 32 -4.15 -11.11 -32.21
N SER A 33 -3.89 -11.26 -33.51
CA SER A 33 -2.67 -11.33 -34.34
C SER A 33 -1.34 -10.76 -33.85
N ILE A 34 -0.28 -11.48 -34.26
CA ILE A 34 1.16 -11.15 -34.27
C ILE A 34 1.55 -10.50 -35.61
N SER A 35 2.62 -9.67 -35.57
CA SER A 35 3.43 -9.10 -36.68
C SER A 35 2.96 -7.74 -37.22
N SER A 36 3.80 -6.71 -37.44
CA SER A 36 5.22 -6.71 -37.86
C SER A 36 5.99 -5.47 -37.38
N ASP A 37 7.30 -5.63 -37.15
CA ASP A 37 8.32 -4.57 -37.04
C ASP A 37 8.60 -3.86 -38.38
N GLU A 38 8.92 -2.56 -38.38
CA GLU A 38 10.27 -2.01 -38.69
C GLU A 38 10.26 -0.46 -38.84
N ALA A 39 11.41 0.14 -38.48
CA ALA A 39 11.68 1.50 -38.06
C ALA A 39 11.80 2.57 -39.17
N THR A 40 11.71 3.85 -38.79
CA THR A 40 12.85 4.80 -38.68
C THR A 40 12.37 6.23 -38.41
N GLY A 41 12.86 6.87 -37.34
CA GLY A 41 12.71 8.31 -37.10
C GLY A 41 13.03 8.72 -35.66
N LYS A 42 14.23 9.24 -35.40
CA LYS A 42 14.66 9.77 -34.10
C LYS A 42 13.92 11.09 -33.79
N GLN A 43 13.11 11.14 -32.73
CA GLN A 43 12.83 12.38 -31.98
C GLN A 43 12.58 12.06 -30.49
N GLU A 44 13.44 12.66 -29.66
CA GLU A 44 13.19 13.29 -28.35
C GLU A 44 12.30 12.54 -27.34
N VAL A 45 12.95 12.09 -26.25
CA VAL A 45 12.36 11.43 -25.08
C VAL A 45 11.48 12.42 -24.30
N GLY A 46 10.28 12.66 -24.83
CA GLY A 46 9.13 13.12 -24.07
C GLY A 46 8.60 11.95 -23.25
N LYS A 47 8.93 11.91 -21.97
CA LYS A 47 8.35 10.93 -21.04
C LYS A 47 6.93 11.37 -20.70
N GLU A 48 6.01 11.13 -21.61
CA GLU A 48 4.57 11.23 -21.37
C GLU A 48 4.21 10.28 -20.21
N THR A 49 4.08 10.87 -19.02
CA THR A 49 3.60 10.15 -17.84
C THR A 49 2.10 9.98 -18.02
N ARG A 50 1.65 8.74 -18.24
CA ARG A 50 0.24 8.36 -18.03
C ARG A 50 -0.17 8.88 -16.66
N GLN A 51 -1.00 9.90 -16.61
CA GLN A 51 -1.50 10.49 -15.38
C GLN A 51 -2.36 9.43 -14.66
N GLN A 52 -1.72 8.62 -13.82
CA GLN A 52 -2.41 7.89 -12.79
C GLN A 52 -2.86 8.90 -11.75
N ASN A 53 -4.18 9.09 -11.61
CA ASN A 53 -4.77 9.97 -10.61
C ASN A 53 -4.31 9.52 -9.21
N ASN A 54 -3.34 10.20 -8.62
CA ASN A 54 -2.86 9.90 -7.28
C ASN A 54 -3.85 10.49 -6.25
N PRO A 55 -4.60 9.64 -5.51
CA PRO A 55 -5.64 10.11 -4.59
C PRO A 55 -5.07 10.86 -3.38
N TYR A 56 -3.76 10.78 -3.16
CA TYR A 56 -3.08 11.36 -2.01
C TYR A 56 -2.45 12.72 -2.29
N ILE A 57 -2.55 13.31 -3.49
CA ILE A 57 -1.93 14.62 -3.78
C ILE A 57 -2.54 15.72 -2.90
N ASN A 58 -3.87 15.77 -2.82
CA ASN A 58 -4.61 16.81 -2.09
C ASN A 58 -5.16 16.33 -0.75
N ALA A 59 -4.84 15.11 -0.33
CA ALA A 59 -5.31 14.57 0.93
C ALA A 59 -4.74 15.34 2.13
N GLU A 60 -5.51 15.48 3.20
CA GLU A 60 -4.97 15.96 4.46
C GLU A 60 -4.25 14.81 5.15
N ILE A 61 -2.93 14.91 5.32
CA ILE A 61 -2.13 13.87 5.96
C ILE A 61 -1.53 14.43 7.23
N SER A 62 -1.81 13.78 8.36
CA SER A 62 -1.29 14.16 9.68
C SER A 62 -0.50 13.00 10.28
N ILE A 63 0.58 13.34 11.00
CA ILE A 63 1.40 12.39 11.75
C ILE A 63 1.07 12.53 13.23
N ARG A 64 0.95 11.41 13.94
CA ARG A 64 0.84 11.39 15.40
C ARG A 64 1.91 10.48 15.97
N ILE A 65 2.69 10.98 16.92
CA ILE A 65 3.66 10.15 17.66
C ILE A 65 2.94 9.46 18.80
N ILE A 66 3.10 8.15 18.87
CA ILE A 66 2.48 7.29 19.89
C ILE A 66 3.56 6.72 20.81
N SER A 67 3.20 6.46 22.06
CA SER A 67 4.06 5.71 22.97
C SER A 67 3.97 4.22 22.64
N SER A 68 5.08 3.51 22.79
CA SER A 68 5.19 2.07 22.55
C SER A 68 5.79 1.37 23.78
N VAL A 69 6.00 0.05 23.67
CA VAL A 69 6.57 -0.77 24.74
C VAL A 69 7.94 -0.22 25.18
N ASN A 70 8.37 -0.56 26.40
CA ASN A 70 9.69 -0.17 26.92
C ASN A 70 10.01 1.33 26.86
N LYS A 71 8.98 2.20 26.96
CA LYS A 71 9.11 3.67 26.88
C LYS A 71 9.69 4.16 25.54
N THR A 72 9.48 3.38 24.48
CA THR A 72 9.85 3.75 23.11
C THR A 72 8.71 4.47 22.39
N PHE A 73 8.92 4.87 21.14
CA PHE A 73 7.97 5.67 20.36
C PHE A 73 7.69 5.05 18.99
N GLY A 74 6.42 5.00 18.61
CA GLY A 74 5.96 4.67 17.27
C GLY A 74 5.26 5.86 16.61
N TYR A 75 4.58 5.63 15.50
CA TYR A 75 3.80 6.66 14.83
C TYR A 75 2.53 6.13 14.17
N ASP A 76 1.53 7.00 14.08
CA ASP A 76 0.36 6.85 13.23
C ASP A 76 0.40 7.88 12.10
N ILE A 77 -0.06 7.46 10.92
CA ILE A 77 -0.31 8.35 9.79
C ILE A 77 -1.80 8.30 9.48
N LEU A 78 -2.45 9.46 9.54
CA LEU A 78 -3.86 9.60 9.28
C LEU A 78 -4.07 10.35 7.97
N ILE A 79 -5.02 9.88 7.17
CA ILE A 79 -5.49 10.52 5.95
C ILE A 79 -6.93 10.99 6.17
N ASN A 80 -7.17 12.29 6.03
CA ASN A 80 -8.47 12.92 6.28
C ASN A 80 -9.06 12.50 7.64
N GLY A 81 -8.19 12.49 8.67
CA GLY A 81 -8.54 12.09 10.04
C GLY A 81 -8.69 10.59 10.30
N LYS A 82 -8.55 9.71 9.30
CA LYS A 82 -8.65 8.24 9.46
C LYS A 82 -7.26 7.60 9.48
N PRO A 83 -6.95 6.67 10.40
CA PRO A 83 -5.66 6.00 10.43
C PRO A 83 -5.45 5.16 9.17
N LEU A 84 -4.35 5.42 8.45
CA LEU A 84 -3.88 4.62 7.32
C LEU A 84 -2.74 3.69 7.74
N VAL A 85 -1.79 4.21 8.52
CA VAL A 85 -0.64 3.46 9.02
C VAL A 85 -0.65 3.54 10.54
N HIS A 86 -0.51 2.38 11.18
CA HIS A 86 -0.29 2.24 12.61
C HIS A 86 1.00 1.44 12.81
N GLN A 87 2.07 2.12 13.24
CA GLN A 87 3.41 1.54 13.32
C GLN A 87 4.00 1.77 14.72
N PRO A 88 3.66 0.89 15.70
CA PRO A 88 4.15 1.01 17.08
C PRO A 88 5.61 0.61 17.25
N SER A 89 6.17 -0.20 16.34
CA SER A 89 7.56 -0.69 16.37
C SER A 89 8.39 -0.16 15.20
N ILE A 90 9.72 -0.27 15.28
CA ILE A 90 10.62 0.14 14.18
C ILE A 90 10.35 -0.75 12.95
N PRO A 91 10.00 -0.18 11.78
CA PRO A 91 9.79 -0.97 10.57
C PRO A 91 11.09 -1.66 10.14
N ALA A 92 10.98 -2.77 9.41
CA ALA A 92 12.11 -3.57 8.91
C ALA A 92 13.05 -4.17 9.97
N LEU A 93 12.83 -3.93 11.26
CA LEU A 93 13.51 -4.63 12.36
C LEU A 93 12.57 -5.66 12.99
N SER A 94 13.14 -6.76 13.47
CA SER A 94 12.40 -7.74 14.26
C SER A 94 12.16 -7.23 15.68
N GLY A 95 11.06 -7.70 16.29
CA GLY A 95 10.66 -7.33 17.64
C GLY A 95 9.59 -6.24 17.68
N ASN A 96 9.34 -5.76 18.89
CA ASN A 96 8.14 -4.97 19.22
C ASN A 96 8.50 -3.55 19.67
N GLU A 97 9.79 -3.25 19.79
CA GLU A 97 10.27 -1.96 20.26
C GLU A 97 10.11 -0.89 19.18
N GLY A 98 9.72 0.30 19.60
CA GLY A 98 9.73 1.51 18.79
C GLY A 98 11.07 2.23 18.83
N PHE A 99 11.09 3.45 18.32
CA PHE A 99 12.26 4.31 18.35
C PHE A 99 12.57 4.81 19.77
N SER A 100 13.85 4.99 20.09
CA SER A 100 14.28 5.50 21.39
C SER A 100 13.92 6.98 21.65
N ALA A 101 13.58 7.73 20.60
CA ALA A 101 13.21 9.15 20.69
C ALA A 101 12.05 9.48 19.75
N LYS A 102 11.20 10.43 20.16
CA LYS A 102 10.05 10.91 19.36
C LYS A 102 10.49 11.45 18.00
N ASP A 103 11.59 12.20 17.95
CA ASP A 103 12.09 12.82 16.72
C ASP A 103 12.50 11.79 15.66
N LYS A 104 12.97 10.62 16.10
CA LYS A 104 13.29 9.50 15.20
C LYS A 104 12.03 8.90 14.59
N ALA A 105 11.01 8.65 15.42
CA ALA A 105 9.70 8.19 14.94
C ALA A 105 9.07 9.19 13.96
N GLN A 106 9.16 10.49 14.29
CA GLN A 106 8.69 11.58 13.42
C GLN A 106 9.39 11.58 12.06
N LYS A 107 10.71 11.48 12.05
CA LYS A 107 11.51 11.48 10.81
C LYS A 107 11.12 10.33 9.87
N VAL A 108 10.90 9.13 10.42
CA VAL A 108 10.47 7.96 9.64
C VAL A 108 9.01 8.12 9.18
N ALA A 109 8.12 8.64 10.03
CA ALA A 109 6.74 8.93 9.64
C ALA A 109 6.68 9.91 8.46
N GLU A 110 7.47 10.98 8.48
CA GLU A 110 7.58 11.93 7.36
C GLU A 110 8.08 11.28 6.08
N PHE A 111 9.03 10.34 6.18
CA PHE A 111 9.50 9.57 5.03
C PHE A 111 8.37 8.70 4.44
N VAL A 112 7.60 8.03 5.30
CA VAL A 112 6.42 7.25 4.86
C VAL A 112 5.36 8.16 4.23
N VAL A 113 5.11 9.35 4.78
CA VAL A 113 4.22 10.35 4.16
C VAL A 113 4.70 10.74 2.77
N LYS A 114 6.01 10.94 2.57
CA LYS A 114 6.57 11.23 1.24
C LYS A 114 6.31 10.08 0.24
N LYS A 115 6.39 8.83 0.68
CA LYS A 115 6.06 7.66 -0.15
C LYS A 115 4.57 7.60 -0.50
N ILE A 116 3.70 7.82 0.48
CA ILE A 116 2.25 7.90 0.27
C ILE A 116 1.90 9.01 -0.73
N ARG A 117 2.50 10.20 -0.59
CA ARG A 117 2.31 11.31 -1.53
C ARG A 117 2.77 11.00 -2.95
N LYS A 118 3.69 10.05 -3.14
CA LYS A 118 4.12 9.55 -4.45
C LYS A 118 3.26 8.39 -4.97
N ASN A 119 2.19 8.03 -4.28
CA ASN A 119 1.36 6.86 -4.57
C ASN A 119 2.14 5.53 -4.48
N GLU A 120 3.23 5.48 -3.70
CA GLU A 120 3.98 4.25 -3.44
C GLU A 120 3.24 3.44 -2.35
N MET A 121 2.43 2.47 -2.76
CA MET A 121 1.61 1.65 -1.87
C MET A 121 1.94 0.15 -2.01
N PRO A 122 2.12 -0.60 -0.89
CA PRO A 122 2.24 -0.09 0.48
C PRO A 122 3.52 0.74 0.67
N PRO A 123 3.53 1.72 1.60
CA PRO A 123 4.68 2.57 1.80
C PRO A 123 5.75 1.85 2.64
N THR A 124 6.51 0.98 1.98
CA THR A 124 7.55 0.17 2.61
C THR A 124 8.76 1.02 3.01
N VAL A 125 9.25 0.80 4.22
CA VAL A 125 10.51 1.34 4.74
C VAL A 125 11.51 0.20 4.85
N THR A 126 12.70 0.37 4.30
CA THR A 126 13.78 -0.63 4.34
C THR A 126 14.78 -0.32 5.46
N ILE A 127 15.63 -1.29 5.81
CA ILE A 127 16.74 -1.06 6.75
C ILE A 127 17.68 0.04 6.23
N ASP A 128 17.94 0.09 4.92
CA ASP A 128 18.80 1.11 4.31
C ASP A 128 18.21 2.51 4.44
N ASP A 129 16.89 2.66 4.29
CA ASP A 129 16.21 3.95 4.52
C ASP A 129 16.44 4.44 5.96
N LEU A 130 16.35 3.53 6.94
CA LEU A 130 16.54 3.85 8.36
C LEU A 130 17.99 4.21 8.68
N ASN A 131 18.96 3.50 8.09
CA ASN A 131 20.38 3.81 8.20
C ASN A 131 20.70 5.18 7.59
N ASN A 132 20.19 5.45 6.39
CA ASN A 132 20.36 6.73 5.70
C ASN A 132 19.74 7.89 6.47
N MET A 133 18.63 7.66 7.17
CA MET A 133 18.01 8.64 8.07
C MET A 133 18.73 8.76 9.42
N GLY A 134 19.64 7.85 9.76
CA GLY A 134 20.38 7.87 11.03
C GLY A 134 19.50 7.65 12.26
N VAL A 135 18.38 6.94 12.12
CA VAL A 135 17.40 6.74 13.20
C VAL A 135 17.67 5.49 14.06
N LEU A 136 18.56 4.59 13.61
CA LEU A 136 18.89 3.35 14.30
C LEU A 136 20.02 3.46 15.34
N LYS A 137 20.74 4.59 15.38
CA LYS A 137 21.91 4.79 16.25
C LYS A 137 21.53 5.35 17.61
#